data_AF-A0A2A3E609-F1
#
_entry.id   AF-A0A2A3E609-F1
#
_cell.length_a   1.000
_cell.length_b   1.000
_cell.length_c   1.000
_cell.angle_alpha   90.00
_cell.angle_beta   90.00
_cell.angle_gamma   90.00
#
_symmetry.space_group_name_H-M   'P 1'
#
loop_
_entity.id
_entity.type
_entity.pdbx_description
1 polymer ?
#
loop_
_entity_poly.entity_id
_entity_poly.type
_entity_poly.pdbx_seq_one_letter_code
_entity_poly.pdbx_strand_id
1 'polypeptide(L)'
;MGNRVFAFIVSLCFLPLLPINEASAEIENVLDESTKYEKSIFQGNDENNGESSNETWNNLSEATGLNEDRSNRDKGEEEKENILTSVDDDNYEARYPNSRVRQVRCSDYVLTEERLKEIRSEFVYWFFEDDYLEEIQAWTPQTTKNFSFQLPFFGFRFNYTRVSVNGYLEFTDPPERYTYPLVFPVRRWPKENDPSFIGIFFSKCRIGEIRPTDRDRREPGVYFRIERDLRTRKDQLGVEMRERLKWDVREGTGAGAFVPKHAITVTWKNVSFIGGVDNSLYTTNTFQMVLATDEASTYAMFNYVDVEWTSHTEAGGDTVHGDGGVSAFVGFNAGNGTGSYEYEPYSQTPHIRDLTRGGWILKAVYE
;
A
#
# COMPACT_ATOMS: atom_id res chain seq x y z
N MET A 1 -0.79 -8.18 -21.43
CA MET A 1 0.23 -8.59 -20.45
C MET A 1 1.11 -7.39 -20.15
N GLY A 2 0.80 -6.67 -19.07
CA GLY A 2 1.60 -5.50 -18.68
C GLY A 2 2.92 -5.96 -18.08
N ASN A 3 4.03 -5.51 -18.65
CA ASN A 3 5.33 -5.60 -18.00
C ASN A 3 5.17 -5.02 -16.59
N ARG A 4 5.54 -5.78 -15.55
CA ARG A 4 5.72 -5.20 -14.21
C ARG A 4 6.67 -4.02 -14.38
N VAL A 5 6.21 -2.82 -14.03
CA VAL A 5 7.04 -1.61 -14.07
C VAL A 5 7.95 -1.67 -12.86
N PHE A 6 9.16 -2.17 -13.06
CA PHE A 6 10.19 -2.23 -12.04
C PHE A 6 10.80 -0.83 -11.88
N ALA A 7 10.35 -0.07 -10.87
CA ALA A 7 10.99 1.18 -10.50
C ALA A 7 12.28 0.87 -9.72
N PHE A 8 13.43 1.20 -10.32
CA PHE A 8 14.73 1.22 -9.66
C PHE A 8 14.76 2.29 -8.56
N ILE A 9 15.34 1.95 -7.41
CA ILE A 9 15.89 2.94 -6.47
C ILE A 9 17.38 2.68 -6.34
N VAL A 10 18.17 3.53 -6.98
CA VAL A 10 19.58 3.75 -6.63
C VAL A 10 19.59 4.72 -5.46
N SER A 11 20.26 4.34 -4.37
CA SER A 11 20.60 5.29 -3.30
C SER A 11 21.54 6.36 -3.89
N LEU A 12 21.02 7.55 -4.14
CA LEU A 12 21.81 8.74 -4.46
C LEU A 12 22.39 9.30 -3.16
N CYS A 13 23.36 8.59 -2.58
CA CYS A 13 24.19 9.12 -1.50
C CYS A 13 25.67 8.78 -1.75
N PHE A 14 26.20 9.21 -2.90
CA PHE A 14 27.62 9.52 -3.07
C PHE A 14 27.77 10.61 -4.15
N LEU A 15 27.44 11.85 -3.78
CA LEU A 15 28.18 12.98 -4.34
C LEU A 15 29.33 13.25 -3.35
N PRO A 16 30.61 12.99 -3.71
CA PRO A 16 31.68 13.60 -2.94
C PRO A 16 31.47 15.12 -3.05
N LEU A 17 31.39 15.78 -1.90
CA LEU A 17 31.38 17.23 -1.82
C LEU A 17 32.59 17.76 -2.60
N LEU A 18 32.35 18.27 -3.81
CA LEU A 18 33.33 19.10 -4.49
C LEU A 18 33.43 20.41 -3.70
N PRO A 19 34.64 20.90 -3.42
CA PRO A 19 34.82 22.12 -2.65
C PRO A 19 34.18 23.31 -3.36
N ILE A 20 33.41 24.08 -2.59
CA ILE A 20 32.72 25.30 -3.00
C ILE A 20 33.79 26.36 -3.34
N ASN A 21 34.13 26.47 -4.61
CA ASN A 21 34.67 27.68 -5.25
C ASN A 21 34.80 27.40 -6.74
N GLU A 22 33.70 27.57 -7.50
CA GLU A 22 33.65 27.89 -8.95
C GLU A 22 32.22 27.76 -9.54
N ALA A 23 31.16 28.07 -8.79
CA ALA A 23 29.78 28.02 -9.28
C ALA A 23 28.99 29.34 -9.09
N SER A 24 29.68 30.47 -8.99
CA SER A 24 29.06 31.78 -8.80
C SER A 24 28.99 32.64 -10.07
N ALA A 25 29.41 32.15 -11.23
CA ALA A 25 29.42 32.93 -12.47
C ALA A 25 28.29 32.60 -13.46
N GLU A 26 27.56 31.49 -13.28
CA GLU A 26 26.50 31.06 -14.22
C GLU A 26 25.07 31.33 -13.72
N ILE A 27 24.89 31.79 -12.48
CA ILE A 27 23.56 32.04 -11.89
C ILE A 27 23.04 33.47 -12.15
N GLU A 28 23.92 34.44 -12.44
CA GLU A 28 23.48 35.82 -12.74
C GLU A 28 22.85 36.00 -14.13
N ASN A 29 23.07 35.09 -15.07
CA ASN A 29 22.48 35.19 -16.43
C ASN A 29 21.06 34.60 -16.55
N VAL A 30 20.59 33.82 -15.58
CA VAL A 30 19.26 33.16 -15.66
C VAL A 30 18.14 34.01 -15.03
N LEU A 31 18.49 34.99 -14.19
CA LEU A 31 17.52 35.89 -13.54
C LEU A 31 17.06 37.04 -14.45
N ASP A 32 17.77 37.32 -15.54
CA ASP A 32 17.45 38.43 -16.47
C ASP A 32 16.47 38.01 -17.60
N GLU A 33 16.31 36.71 -17.86
CA GLU A 33 15.37 36.21 -18.88
C GLU A 33 13.94 35.95 -18.35
N SER A 34 13.77 35.68 -17.05
CA SER A 34 12.44 35.43 -16.44
C SER A 34 11.61 36.71 -16.23
N THR A 35 12.27 37.86 -16.03
CA THR A 35 11.60 39.17 -15.88
C THR A 35 11.08 39.76 -17.20
N LYS A 36 11.44 39.15 -18.35
CA LYS A 36 10.99 39.60 -19.68
C LYS A 36 9.68 38.92 -20.13
N TYR A 37 9.30 37.79 -19.53
CA TYR A 37 8.08 37.03 -19.86
C TYR A 37 6.85 37.42 -19.03
N GLU A 38 7.01 38.01 -17.83
CA GLU A 38 5.87 38.42 -16.98
C GLU A 38 5.24 39.77 -17.36
N LYS A 39 5.79 40.49 -18.34
CA LYS A 39 5.29 41.82 -18.75
C LYS A 39 4.39 41.83 -19.99
N SER A 40 4.02 40.68 -20.57
CA SER A 40 3.26 40.62 -21.84
C SER A 40 1.84 40.07 -21.77
N ILE A 41 1.24 39.83 -20.59
CA ILE A 41 -0.09 39.18 -20.50
C ILE A 41 -1.20 40.05 -19.86
N PHE A 42 -0.91 41.22 -19.28
CA PHE A 42 -1.98 42.07 -18.74
C PHE A 42 -1.82 43.55 -19.13
N GLN A 43 -2.56 43.95 -20.17
CA GLN A 43 -2.91 45.35 -20.45
C GLN A 43 -4.44 45.46 -20.54
N GLY A 44 -5.02 46.21 -19.58
CA GLY A 44 -6.20 47.07 -19.73
C GLY A 44 -7.56 46.42 -20.02
N ASN A 45 -8.48 46.52 -19.05
CA ASN A 45 -9.56 47.52 -19.17
C ASN A 45 -10.34 47.67 -17.86
N ASP A 46 -10.65 48.93 -17.60
CA ASP A 46 -11.17 49.54 -16.38
C ASP A 46 -12.70 49.42 -16.17
N GLU A 47 -13.08 49.55 -14.90
CA GLU A 47 -14.26 50.23 -14.33
C GLU A 47 -15.70 49.76 -14.65
N ASN A 48 -16.44 49.33 -13.60
CA ASN A 48 -17.51 50.15 -13.01
C ASN A 48 -18.19 49.55 -11.75
N ASN A 49 -18.69 50.48 -10.93
CA ASN A 49 -19.24 50.42 -9.57
C ASN A 49 -20.56 49.64 -9.37
N GLY A 50 -20.90 49.33 -8.11
CA GLY A 50 -22.30 49.24 -7.66
C GLY A 50 -22.59 48.37 -6.43
N GLU A 51 -23.28 48.93 -5.45
CA GLU A 51 -23.59 48.42 -4.10
C GLU A 51 -24.68 47.32 -3.98
N SER A 52 -24.63 46.60 -2.86
CA SER A 52 -25.72 46.13 -1.97
C SER A 52 -27.15 45.90 -2.51
N SER A 53 -27.71 44.69 -2.32
CA SER A 53 -28.88 44.42 -1.44
C SER A 53 -29.54 43.05 -1.68
N ASN A 54 -29.78 42.32 -0.59
CA ASN A 54 -30.95 41.52 -0.17
C ASN A 54 -31.97 40.89 -1.16
N GLU A 55 -32.44 39.70 -0.71
CA GLU A 55 -33.81 39.15 -0.76
C GLU A 55 -34.22 38.10 -1.83
N THR A 56 -34.42 36.88 -1.31
CA THR A 56 -35.57 35.96 -1.45
C THR A 56 -36.13 35.60 -2.84
N TRP A 57 -36.24 34.29 -3.11
CA TRP A 57 -37.52 33.64 -3.43
C TRP A 57 -37.54 32.17 -2.97
N ASN A 58 -38.58 31.85 -2.20
CA ASN A 58 -38.99 30.53 -1.74
C ASN A 58 -39.92 29.86 -2.78
N ASN A 59 -39.85 28.52 -2.81
CA ASN A 59 -40.95 27.54 -2.90
C ASN A 59 -41.95 27.53 -4.09
N LEU A 60 -42.09 26.32 -4.66
CA LEU A 60 -43.35 25.66 -5.00
C LEU A 60 -43.12 24.15 -4.74
N SER A 61 -43.53 23.59 -3.60
CA SER A 61 -44.85 22.99 -3.28
C SER A 61 -45.26 21.88 -4.26
N GLU A 62 -45.15 20.60 -3.89
CA GLU A 62 -46.15 19.80 -3.14
C GLU A 62 -47.45 19.51 -3.90
N ALA A 63 -47.82 18.22 -3.88
CA ALA A 63 -49.16 17.61 -3.86
C ALA A 63 -49.12 16.33 -4.71
N THR A 64 -49.63 15.16 -4.37
CA THR A 64 -50.54 14.62 -3.34
C THR A 64 -50.58 13.11 -3.67
N GLY A 65 -50.56 12.14 -2.76
CA GLY A 65 -51.67 11.81 -1.87
C GLY A 65 -52.05 10.32 -1.97
N LEU A 66 -51.91 9.63 -0.84
CA LEU A 66 -52.88 8.68 -0.23
C LEU A 66 -53.34 7.41 -0.99
N ASN A 67 -53.04 6.22 -0.44
CA ASN A 67 -53.97 5.45 0.40
C ASN A 67 -53.48 4.03 0.77
N GLU A 68 -53.99 3.59 1.91
CA GLU A 68 -53.93 2.30 2.60
C GLU A 68 -54.39 1.11 1.73
N ASP A 69 -53.90 -0.12 1.96
CA ASP A 69 -54.63 -1.14 2.75
C ASP A 69 -54.01 -2.56 2.61
N ARG A 70 -54.30 -3.41 3.61
CA ARG A 70 -53.84 -4.80 3.79
C ARG A 70 -54.45 -5.79 2.79
N SER A 71 -53.72 -6.83 2.36
CA SER A 71 -54.24 -8.22 2.29
C SER A 71 -53.16 -9.28 2.07
N ASN A 72 -53.32 -10.42 2.76
CA ASN A 72 -52.64 -11.71 2.53
C ASN A 72 -53.12 -12.34 1.21
N ARG A 73 -52.22 -12.97 0.42
CA ARG A 73 -52.39 -14.35 -0.09
C ARG A 73 -51.23 -14.86 -0.96
N ASP A 74 -50.83 -16.09 -0.63
CA ASP A 74 -50.46 -17.25 -1.48
C ASP A 74 -49.28 -17.20 -2.47
N LYS A 75 -48.32 -18.10 -2.17
CA LYS A 75 -47.79 -19.22 -2.98
C LYS A 75 -47.44 -19.02 -4.46
N GLY A 76 -46.20 -19.43 -4.78
CA GLY A 76 -45.91 -20.29 -5.93
C GLY A 76 -45.01 -19.70 -7.00
N GLU A 77 -43.82 -20.29 -7.11
CA GLU A 77 -43.05 -20.56 -8.35
C GLU A 77 -42.57 -19.38 -9.22
N GLU A 78 -41.25 -19.24 -9.39
CA GLU A 78 -40.55 -19.62 -10.63
C GLU A 78 -39.08 -19.17 -10.58
N GLU A 79 -38.19 -20.13 -10.80
CA GLU A 79 -36.77 -19.92 -11.10
C GLU A 79 -36.63 -18.97 -12.30
N LYS A 80 -36.05 -17.79 -12.06
CA LYS A 80 -35.47 -16.99 -13.14
C LYS A 80 -33.96 -17.04 -12.99
N GLU A 81 -33.35 -17.93 -13.78
CA GLU A 81 -31.95 -17.82 -14.17
C GLU A 81 -31.73 -16.43 -14.78
N ASN A 82 -31.22 -15.51 -13.96
CA ASN A 82 -30.61 -14.30 -14.48
C ASN A 82 -29.24 -14.69 -15.04
N ILE A 83 -29.19 -14.89 -16.36
CA ILE A 83 -27.95 -14.89 -17.15
C ILE A 83 -27.34 -13.49 -16.98
N LEU A 84 -26.49 -13.33 -15.97
CA LEU A 84 -25.57 -12.22 -15.89
C LEU A 84 -24.45 -12.55 -16.88
N THR A 85 -24.42 -11.86 -18.01
CA THR A 85 -23.31 -11.87 -18.94
C THR A 85 -22.02 -11.61 -18.17
N SER A 86 -21.14 -12.62 -18.11
CA SER A 86 -19.80 -12.49 -17.57
C SER A 86 -19.08 -11.43 -18.39
N VAL A 87 -18.72 -10.33 -17.75
CA VAL A 87 -17.59 -9.54 -18.21
C VAL A 87 -16.38 -10.41 -17.89
N ASP A 88 -15.86 -11.08 -18.91
CA ASP A 88 -14.66 -11.91 -18.82
C ASP A 88 -13.46 -10.99 -18.55
N ASP A 89 -13.23 -10.67 -17.29
CA ASP A 89 -11.93 -10.16 -16.83
C ASP A 89 -11.00 -11.36 -16.63
N ASP A 90 -10.26 -11.70 -17.69
CA ASP A 90 -9.33 -12.84 -17.80
C ASP A 90 -8.15 -12.80 -16.80
N ASN A 91 -8.10 -11.83 -15.89
CA ASN A 91 -6.91 -11.48 -15.11
C ASN A 91 -6.95 -11.89 -13.62
N TYR A 92 -7.99 -12.58 -13.14
CA TYR A 92 -8.09 -12.94 -11.71
C TYR A 92 -7.10 -14.03 -11.28
N GLU A 93 -6.94 -15.10 -12.05
CA GLU A 93 -5.93 -16.14 -11.79
C GLU A 93 -4.49 -15.57 -11.87
N ALA A 94 -4.27 -14.53 -12.67
CA ALA A 94 -3.01 -13.81 -12.70
C ALA A 94 -2.85 -12.83 -11.53
N ARG A 95 -3.88 -12.57 -10.73
CA ARG A 95 -3.80 -11.68 -9.57
C ARG A 95 -3.47 -12.45 -8.29
N TYR A 96 -4.11 -13.61 -8.07
CA TYR A 96 -3.95 -14.41 -6.86
C TYR A 96 -3.36 -15.80 -7.16
N PRO A 97 -2.41 -16.28 -6.34
CA PRO A 97 -1.83 -17.60 -6.52
C PRO A 97 -2.80 -18.74 -6.29
N ASN A 98 -2.59 -19.85 -7.02
CA ASN A 98 -3.35 -21.08 -6.86
C ASN A 98 -3.17 -21.69 -5.44
N SER A 99 -4.29 -21.95 -4.75
CA SER A 99 -4.33 -22.50 -3.40
C SER A 99 -3.84 -23.96 -3.29
N ARG A 100 -3.74 -24.70 -4.40
CA ARG A 100 -3.32 -26.11 -4.44
C ARG A 100 -1.82 -26.34 -4.20
N VAL A 101 -0.99 -25.29 -4.25
CA VAL A 101 0.46 -25.36 -4.01
C VAL A 101 0.80 -25.98 -2.63
N ARG A 102 -0.13 -25.89 -1.66
CA ARG A 102 0.03 -26.46 -0.31
C ARG A 102 -0.06 -27.99 -0.25
N GLN A 103 -0.59 -28.64 -1.29
CA GLN A 103 -0.98 -30.06 -1.24
C GLN A 103 0.16 -31.03 -1.60
N VAL A 104 1.20 -30.59 -2.32
CA VAL A 104 2.33 -31.46 -2.69
C VAL A 104 3.34 -31.52 -1.55
N ARG A 105 3.02 -32.32 -0.53
CA ARG A 105 3.91 -32.67 0.57
C ARG A 105 4.74 -33.91 0.20
N CYS A 106 5.70 -33.83 -0.72
CA CYS A 106 6.81 -34.81 -0.71
C CYS A 106 8.03 -34.39 -1.55
N SER A 107 9.16 -34.94 -1.13
CA SER A 107 10.55 -34.59 -1.42
C SER A 107 10.95 -34.67 -2.89
N ASP A 108 11.70 -33.64 -3.32
CA ASP A 108 12.32 -33.45 -4.64
C ASP A 108 11.41 -32.81 -5.70
N TYR A 109 10.62 -31.80 -5.29
CA TYR A 109 9.99 -30.91 -6.24
C TYR A 109 11.06 -30.17 -7.06
N VAL A 110 10.95 -30.29 -8.39
CA VAL A 110 11.80 -29.61 -9.35
C VAL A 110 10.97 -28.55 -10.06
N LEU A 111 11.37 -27.28 -9.90
CA LEU A 111 10.72 -26.17 -10.57
C LEU A 111 11.10 -26.15 -12.05
N THR A 112 10.10 -26.11 -12.94
CA THR A 112 10.32 -25.90 -14.37
C THR A 112 10.37 -24.41 -14.71
N GLU A 113 11.00 -24.05 -15.82
CA GLU A 113 11.06 -22.67 -16.30
C GLU A 113 9.67 -22.13 -16.64
N GLU A 114 8.77 -22.97 -17.18
CA GLU A 114 7.39 -22.59 -17.45
C GLU A 114 6.64 -22.25 -16.17
N ARG A 115 6.80 -23.07 -15.13
CA ARG A 115 6.17 -22.83 -13.82
C ARG A 115 6.77 -21.61 -13.13
N LEU A 116 8.08 -21.38 -13.25
CA LEU A 116 8.71 -20.16 -12.76
C LEU A 116 8.12 -18.91 -13.46
N LYS A 117 7.95 -18.97 -14.77
CA LYS A 117 7.32 -17.88 -15.54
C LYS A 117 5.87 -17.65 -15.11
N GLU A 118 5.12 -18.73 -14.89
CA GLU A 118 3.74 -18.69 -14.42
C GLU A 118 3.64 -18.01 -13.04
N ILE A 119 4.37 -18.50 -12.03
CA ILE A 119 4.30 -17.93 -10.66
C ILE A 119 4.82 -16.49 -10.59
N ARG A 120 5.73 -16.10 -11.49
CA ARG A 120 6.19 -14.70 -11.59
C ARG A 120 5.21 -13.79 -12.31
N SER A 121 4.28 -14.35 -13.07
CA SER A 121 3.20 -13.59 -13.70
C SER A 121 2.07 -13.25 -12.72
N GLU A 122 1.93 -14.00 -11.62
CA GLU A 122 0.96 -13.74 -10.57
C GLU A 122 1.28 -12.41 -9.86
N PHE A 123 0.30 -11.55 -9.59
CA PHE A 123 0.55 -10.23 -8.99
C PHE A 123 0.95 -10.31 -7.51
N VAL A 124 0.18 -11.03 -6.67
CA VAL A 124 0.48 -11.18 -5.24
C VAL A 124 1.18 -12.51 -4.95
N TYR A 125 1.91 -12.56 -3.84
CA TYR A 125 2.50 -13.77 -3.29
C TYR A 125 1.48 -14.57 -2.46
N TRP A 126 1.80 -15.83 -2.22
CA TRP A 126 0.96 -16.75 -1.47
C TRP A 126 0.66 -16.28 -0.05
N PHE A 127 -0.63 -16.24 0.25
CA PHE A 127 -1.20 -16.19 1.59
C PHE A 127 -2.44 -17.11 1.60
N PHE A 128 -2.75 -17.71 2.74
CA PHE A 128 -3.83 -18.68 2.90
C PHE A 128 -4.71 -18.30 4.09
N GLU A 129 -5.87 -18.97 4.22
CA GLU A 129 -6.81 -18.75 5.32
C GLU A 129 -6.14 -18.91 6.69
N ASP A 130 -5.31 -19.93 6.88
CA ASP A 130 -4.54 -20.16 8.12
C ASP A 130 -3.52 -19.05 8.45
N ASP A 131 -3.21 -18.14 7.52
CA ASP A 131 -2.33 -17.01 7.77
C ASP A 131 -3.08 -15.81 8.39
N TYR A 132 -4.42 -15.90 8.56
CA TYR A 132 -5.25 -14.84 9.12
C TYR A 132 -4.90 -14.52 10.59
N LEU A 133 -4.82 -13.23 10.92
CA LEU A 133 -4.51 -12.75 12.26
C LEU A 133 -5.77 -12.44 13.07
N GLU A 134 -6.34 -13.45 13.72
CA GLU A 134 -7.50 -13.32 14.63
C GLU A 134 -7.25 -12.36 15.82
N GLU A 135 -5.98 -12.17 16.18
CA GLU A 135 -5.51 -11.27 17.24
C GLU A 135 -5.77 -9.80 16.92
N ILE A 136 -5.84 -9.44 15.63
CA ILE A 136 -6.10 -8.09 15.17
C ILE A 136 -7.61 -7.86 15.16
N GLN A 137 -8.07 -7.01 16.08
CA GLN A 137 -9.47 -6.63 16.24
C GLN A 137 -9.58 -5.11 16.37
N ALA A 138 -10.80 -4.59 16.45
CA ALA A 138 -11.05 -3.15 16.56
C ALA A 138 -10.29 -2.46 17.71
N TRP A 139 -10.09 -3.17 18.82
CA TRP A 139 -9.41 -2.65 20.02
C TRP A 139 -7.94 -3.06 20.11
N THR A 140 -7.49 -3.98 19.24
CA THR A 140 -6.14 -4.52 19.18
C THR A 140 -5.61 -4.35 17.76
N PRO A 141 -5.24 -3.13 17.34
CA PRO A 141 -4.87 -2.84 15.96
C PRO A 141 -3.48 -3.37 15.58
N GLN A 142 -2.78 -4.03 16.51
CA GLN A 142 -1.42 -4.53 16.35
C GLN A 142 -1.23 -5.86 17.08
N THR A 143 -0.37 -6.71 16.53
CA THR A 143 0.12 -7.93 17.18
C THR A 143 1.62 -8.12 16.93
N THR A 144 2.31 -8.78 17.85
CA THR A 144 3.75 -9.05 17.76
C THR A 144 4.01 -10.41 17.11
N LYS A 145 4.92 -10.46 16.15
CA LYS A 145 5.39 -11.69 15.50
C LYS A 145 6.89 -11.81 15.67
N ASN A 146 7.30 -12.92 16.27
CA ASN A 146 8.72 -13.22 16.53
C ASN A 146 9.33 -14.00 15.37
N PHE A 147 10.62 -13.77 15.13
CA PHE A 147 11.42 -14.42 14.11
C PHE A 147 12.44 -15.35 14.76
N SER A 148 12.67 -16.50 14.13
CA SER A 148 13.81 -17.37 14.48
C SER A 148 15.10 -16.98 13.73
N PHE A 149 15.10 -15.85 13.05
CA PHE A 149 16.20 -15.30 12.28
C PHE A 149 16.35 -13.81 12.57
N GLN A 150 17.44 -13.21 12.10
CA GLN A 150 17.67 -11.78 12.19
C GLN A 150 17.31 -11.12 10.86
N LEU A 151 16.40 -10.16 10.89
CA LEU A 151 16.02 -9.31 9.77
C LEU A 151 16.87 -8.03 9.80
N PRO A 152 17.85 -7.84 8.89
CA PRO A 152 18.58 -6.59 8.78
C PRO A 152 17.66 -5.48 8.28
N PHE A 153 17.71 -4.32 8.93
CA PHE A 153 16.96 -3.14 8.53
C PHE A 153 17.67 -1.87 9.04
N PHE A 154 18.07 -0.98 8.14
CA PHE A 154 18.81 0.27 8.46
C PHE A 154 19.97 0.10 9.47
N GLY A 155 20.83 -0.89 9.26
CA GLY A 155 21.99 -1.15 10.14
C GLY A 155 21.65 -1.88 11.45
N PHE A 156 20.37 -2.07 11.75
CA PHE A 156 19.90 -2.89 12.87
C PHE A 156 19.56 -4.30 12.43
N ARG A 157 19.39 -5.19 13.41
CA ARG A 157 19.01 -6.59 13.21
C ARG A 157 17.85 -6.91 14.16
N PHE A 158 16.66 -7.14 13.60
CA PHE A 158 15.46 -7.41 14.38
C PHE A 158 15.12 -8.90 14.36
N ASN A 159 14.69 -9.43 15.50
CA ASN A 159 14.18 -10.79 15.64
C ASN A 159 12.66 -10.82 15.92
N TYR A 160 11.98 -9.70 15.72
CA TYR A 160 10.53 -9.58 15.82
C TYR A 160 10.04 -8.40 14.96
N THR A 161 8.74 -8.35 14.73
CA THR A 161 8.04 -7.17 14.22
C THR A 161 6.69 -7.05 14.93
N ARG A 162 6.16 -5.85 14.99
CA ARG A 162 4.74 -5.60 15.22
C ARG A 162 4.05 -5.39 13.89
N VAL A 163 2.97 -6.14 13.67
CA VAL A 163 2.12 -6.04 12.48
C VAL A 163 0.92 -5.19 12.84
N SER A 164 0.67 -4.10 12.12
CA SER A 164 -0.50 -3.25 12.35
C SER A 164 -1.55 -3.41 11.26
N VAL A 165 -2.83 -3.35 11.62
CA VAL A 165 -3.93 -3.15 10.66
C VAL A 165 -3.77 -1.87 9.83
N ASN A 166 -3.06 -0.89 10.38
CA ASN A 166 -2.82 0.44 9.80
C ASN A 166 -1.79 0.46 8.66
N GLY A 167 -1.54 -0.69 8.01
CA GLY A 167 -0.71 -0.78 6.80
C GLY A 167 0.79 -0.58 6.99
N TYR A 168 1.33 -0.99 8.14
CA TYR A 168 2.78 -0.96 8.40
C TYR A 168 3.27 -2.12 9.28
N LEU A 169 4.58 -2.39 9.18
CA LEU A 169 5.35 -3.18 10.13
C LEU A 169 6.24 -2.26 10.97
N GLU A 170 6.30 -2.50 12.26
CA GLU A 170 7.05 -1.67 13.22
C GLU A 170 8.03 -2.51 14.04
N PHE A 171 9.24 -2.00 14.25
CA PHE A 171 10.34 -2.69 14.92
C PHE A 171 10.80 -2.00 16.21
N THR A 172 10.53 -0.71 16.38
CA THR A 172 10.80 0.03 17.62
C THR A 172 9.61 0.91 17.99
N ASP A 173 9.58 1.41 19.23
CA ASP A 173 8.43 2.13 19.75
C ASP A 173 8.20 3.47 19.04
N PRO A 174 6.93 3.82 18.75
CA PRO A 174 6.59 5.10 18.14
C PRO A 174 6.61 6.24 19.17
N PRO A 175 6.54 7.50 18.69
CA PRO A 175 6.20 8.62 19.56
C PRO A 175 4.79 8.46 20.13
N GLU A 176 4.48 9.19 21.20
CA GLU A 176 3.16 9.11 21.86
C GLU A 176 2.00 9.46 20.91
N ARG A 177 2.23 10.40 19.99
CA ARG A 177 1.26 10.83 18.98
C ARG A 177 1.96 11.12 17.67
N TYR A 178 1.30 10.75 16.56
CA TYR A 178 1.66 11.18 15.23
C TYR A 178 0.91 12.45 14.86
N THR A 179 1.53 13.29 14.04
CA THR A 179 0.91 14.46 13.41
C THR A 179 0.97 14.30 11.90
N TYR A 180 -0.12 14.63 11.20
CA TYR A 180 -0.18 14.55 9.74
C TYR A 180 0.11 15.91 9.10
N PRO A 181 0.88 15.98 8.00
CA PRO A 181 1.62 14.88 7.39
C PRO A 181 2.73 14.33 8.28
N LEU A 182 2.96 13.03 8.17
CA LEU A 182 4.04 12.32 8.84
C LEU A 182 5.38 12.84 8.33
N VAL A 183 6.29 13.12 9.25
CA VAL A 183 7.63 13.61 8.93
C VAL A 183 8.65 12.78 9.69
N PHE A 184 9.52 12.11 8.94
CA PHE A 184 10.58 11.27 9.46
C PHE A 184 11.95 11.72 8.95
N PRO A 185 13.02 11.59 9.76
CA PRO A 185 13.01 11.11 11.13
C PRO A 185 12.32 12.09 12.10
N VAL A 186 11.91 11.61 13.27
CA VAL A 186 11.25 12.44 14.29
C VAL A 186 12.20 13.56 14.74
N ARG A 187 11.82 14.82 14.46
CA ARG A 187 12.65 16.02 14.70
C ARG A 187 13.13 16.19 16.15
N ARG A 188 12.38 15.64 17.10
CA ARG A 188 12.65 15.75 18.54
C ARG A 188 13.42 14.56 19.10
N TRP A 189 13.86 13.62 18.27
CA TRP A 189 14.74 12.53 18.70
C TRP A 189 16.03 13.09 19.35
N PRO A 190 16.52 12.52 20.47
CA PRO A 190 16.03 11.33 21.18
C PRO A 190 15.03 11.64 22.32
N LYS A 191 14.50 12.87 22.42
CA LYS A 191 13.51 13.21 23.46
C LYS A 191 12.15 12.54 23.21
N GLU A 192 11.78 12.43 21.93
CA GLU A 192 10.65 11.63 21.47
C GLU A 192 11.20 10.45 20.67
N ASN A 193 10.55 9.30 20.79
CA ASN A 193 10.96 8.10 20.08
C ASN A 193 10.83 8.31 18.56
N ASP A 194 11.83 7.85 17.83
CA ASP A 194 11.78 7.73 16.37
C ASP A 194 11.48 6.26 16.04
N PRO A 195 10.35 5.94 15.37
CA PRO A 195 9.95 4.56 15.14
C PRO A 195 10.71 3.97 13.96
N SER A 196 11.22 2.75 14.12
CA SER A 196 11.74 1.94 13.03
C SER A 196 10.57 1.22 12.42
N PHE A 197 10.23 1.50 11.16
CA PHE A 197 9.05 0.90 10.53
C PHE A 197 9.16 0.83 9.01
N ILE A 198 8.34 -0.03 8.42
CA ILE A 198 8.08 -0.15 6.99
C ILE A 198 6.60 0.12 6.75
N GLY A 199 6.29 1.23 6.09
CA GLY A 199 4.93 1.61 5.72
C GLY A 199 4.65 1.30 4.25
N ILE A 200 3.75 0.36 3.99
CA ILE A 200 3.21 0.13 2.65
C ILE A 200 1.99 1.02 2.41
N PHE A 201 1.20 1.28 3.44
CA PHE A 201 0.05 2.18 3.38
C PHE A 201 -0.23 2.66 4.80
N PHE A 202 0.65 3.49 5.36
CA PHE A 202 0.52 3.93 6.74
C PHE A 202 -0.59 4.97 6.86
N SER A 203 -1.76 4.50 7.28
CA SER A 203 -2.96 5.28 7.59
C SER A 203 -3.80 4.54 8.64
N LYS A 204 -4.70 5.23 9.35
CA LYS A 204 -5.56 4.54 10.32
C LYS A 204 -6.62 3.72 9.60
N CYS A 205 -6.47 2.41 9.66
CA CYS A 205 -7.33 1.45 9.00
C CYS A 205 -8.27 0.75 9.99
N ARG A 206 -9.35 0.19 9.48
CA ARG A 206 -10.20 -0.79 10.15
C ARG A 206 -10.48 -1.95 9.21
N ILE A 207 -10.91 -3.09 9.75
CA ILE A 207 -11.38 -4.20 8.93
C ILE A 207 -12.66 -3.74 8.22
N GLY A 208 -12.67 -3.84 6.88
CA GLY A 208 -13.82 -3.55 6.05
C GLY A 208 -14.64 -4.80 5.77
N GLU A 209 -15.45 -4.73 4.72
CA GLU A 209 -16.34 -5.80 4.28
C GLU A 209 -15.96 -6.32 2.90
N ILE A 210 -16.35 -7.56 2.60
CA ILE A 210 -16.19 -8.12 1.26
C ILE A 210 -17.18 -7.42 0.32
N ARG A 211 -16.69 -6.89 -0.81
CA ARG A 211 -17.57 -6.31 -1.82
C ARG A 211 -18.32 -7.43 -2.56
N PRO A 212 -19.56 -7.19 -3.01
CA PRO A 212 -20.28 -8.16 -3.84
C PRO A 212 -19.49 -8.57 -5.10
N THR A 213 -18.74 -7.63 -5.66
CA THR A 213 -17.89 -7.78 -6.86
C THR A 213 -16.57 -8.53 -6.60
N ASP A 214 -16.18 -8.74 -5.34
CA ASP A 214 -14.92 -9.41 -5.03
C ASP A 214 -15.00 -10.89 -5.39
N ARG A 215 -14.07 -11.33 -6.25
CA ARG A 215 -13.88 -12.74 -6.56
C ARG A 215 -13.19 -13.48 -5.40
N ASP A 216 -12.28 -12.84 -4.67
CA ASP A 216 -11.61 -13.42 -3.50
C ASP A 216 -12.51 -13.28 -2.25
N ARG A 217 -13.06 -14.43 -1.83
CA ARG A 217 -14.00 -14.55 -0.71
C ARG A 217 -13.33 -14.81 0.65
N ARG A 218 -11.99 -14.79 0.74
CA ARG A 218 -11.30 -14.86 2.04
C ARG A 218 -11.73 -13.70 2.94
N GLU A 219 -11.69 -13.91 4.26
CA GLU A 219 -12.11 -12.92 5.25
C GLU A 219 -11.33 -11.59 5.12
N PRO A 220 -11.98 -10.42 5.23
CA PRO A 220 -11.30 -9.14 5.36
C PRO A 220 -10.42 -9.11 6.61
N GLY A 221 -9.22 -8.54 6.49
CA GLY A 221 -8.31 -8.38 7.62
C GLY A 221 -6.85 -8.51 7.22
N VAL A 222 -6.02 -8.92 8.18
CA VAL A 222 -4.57 -9.00 7.99
C VAL A 222 -4.12 -10.45 8.00
N TYR A 223 -3.42 -10.84 6.95
CA TYR A 223 -2.78 -12.14 6.81
C TYR A 223 -1.28 -11.98 6.98
N PHE A 224 -0.65 -12.87 7.74
CA PHE A 224 0.77 -12.81 8.01
C PHE A 224 1.41 -14.20 7.91
N ARG A 225 2.30 -14.33 6.93
CA ARG A 225 3.00 -15.57 6.60
C ARG A 225 4.49 -15.39 6.77
N ILE A 226 5.15 -16.34 7.42
CA ILE A 226 6.62 -16.44 7.46
C ILE A 226 7.05 -17.72 6.76
N GLU A 227 7.92 -17.57 5.77
CA GLU A 227 8.63 -18.65 5.12
C GLU A 227 10.08 -18.68 5.60
N ARG A 228 10.52 -19.82 6.13
CA ARG A 228 11.85 -19.98 6.72
C ARG A 228 12.65 -21.05 6.02
N ASP A 229 13.97 -20.93 6.14
CA ASP A 229 14.94 -21.92 5.67
C ASP A 229 14.73 -22.27 4.18
N LEU A 230 14.33 -21.26 3.39
CA LEU A 230 13.96 -21.41 1.98
C LEU A 230 15.04 -22.12 1.17
N ARG A 231 16.32 -21.93 1.54
CA ARG A 231 17.47 -22.57 0.87
C ARG A 231 17.47 -24.09 0.98
N THR A 232 17.02 -24.65 2.11
CA THR A 232 17.05 -26.10 2.36
C THR A 232 15.73 -26.78 2.05
N ARG A 233 14.66 -26.00 1.88
CA ARG A 233 13.34 -26.52 1.54
C ARG A 233 13.27 -27.12 0.14
N LYS A 234 12.55 -28.24 0.07
CA LYS A 234 12.37 -29.11 -1.10
C LYS A 234 10.91 -29.36 -1.49
N ASP A 235 9.97 -28.89 -0.67
CA ASP A 235 8.56 -28.93 -0.98
C ASP A 235 8.20 -27.84 -1.99
N GLN A 236 7.08 -28.00 -2.68
CA GLN A 236 6.67 -27.12 -3.78
C GLN A 236 6.63 -25.64 -3.37
N LEU A 237 5.94 -25.31 -2.28
CA LEU A 237 5.79 -23.93 -1.84
C LEU A 237 7.15 -23.29 -1.49
N GLY A 238 8.02 -24.02 -0.79
CA GLY A 238 9.34 -23.52 -0.40
C GLY A 238 10.24 -23.25 -1.61
N VAL A 239 10.23 -24.16 -2.58
CA VAL A 239 11.01 -24.01 -3.82
C VAL A 239 10.44 -22.88 -4.69
N GLU A 240 9.13 -22.84 -4.93
CA GLU A 240 8.47 -21.80 -5.72
C GLU A 240 8.67 -20.42 -5.08
N MET A 241 8.48 -20.29 -3.76
CA MET A 241 8.73 -19.04 -3.03
C MET A 241 10.18 -18.58 -3.16
N ARG A 242 11.14 -19.49 -2.92
CA ARG A 242 12.58 -19.17 -3.03
C ARG A 242 12.92 -18.66 -4.42
N GLU A 243 12.50 -19.36 -5.46
CA GLU A 243 12.87 -19.05 -6.83
C GLU A 243 12.19 -17.78 -7.33
N ARG A 244 10.89 -17.59 -7.04
CA ARG A 244 10.16 -16.36 -7.37
C ARG A 244 10.80 -15.15 -6.70
N LEU A 245 11.03 -15.18 -5.38
CA LEU A 245 11.69 -14.10 -4.64
C LEU A 245 13.09 -13.80 -5.17
N LYS A 246 13.89 -14.84 -5.43
CA LYS A 246 15.26 -14.70 -5.92
C LYS A 246 15.28 -13.92 -7.23
N TRP A 247 14.45 -14.30 -8.19
CA TRP A 247 14.45 -13.66 -9.49
C TRP A 247 13.76 -12.30 -9.50
N ASP A 248 12.66 -12.13 -8.76
CA ASP A 248 11.99 -10.83 -8.63
C ASP A 248 12.92 -9.78 -8.00
N VAL A 249 13.70 -10.14 -6.97
CA VAL A 249 14.69 -9.22 -6.38
C VAL A 249 15.87 -8.97 -7.31
N ARG A 250 16.42 -10.02 -7.95
CA ARG A 250 17.59 -9.88 -8.84
C ARG A 250 17.30 -8.99 -10.04
N GLU A 251 16.18 -9.22 -10.70
CA GLU A 251 15.77 -8.45 -11.88
C GLU A 251 15.25 -7.06 -11.49
N GLY A 252 14.55 -6.95 -10.34
CA GLY A 252 13.99 -5.67 -9.89
C GLY A 252 15.01 -4.69 -9.31
N THR A 253 16.11 -5.18 -8.73
CA THR A 253 17.09 -4.33 -8.01
C THR A 253 18.51 -4.42 -8.54
N GLY A 254 18.81 -5.36 -9.45
CA GLY A 254 20.17 -5.64 -9.91
C GLY A 254 21.02 -6.42 -8.90
N ALA A 255 20.44 -6.89 -7.79
CA ALA A 255 21.15 -7.66 -6.76
C ALA A 255 21.47 -9.11 -7.21
N GLY A 256 22.28 -9.28 -8.25
CA GLY A 256 22.53 -10.56 -8.95
C GLY A 256 23.01 -11.72 -8.06
N ALA A 257 23.62 -11.43 -6.91
CA ALA A 257 24.09 -12.43 -5.94
C ALA A 257 23.03 -12.84 -4.90
N PHE A 258 21.90 -12.12 -4.79
CA PHE A 258 20.90 -12.34 -3.76
C PHE A 258 20.31 -13.75 -3.83
N VAL A 259 20.19 -14.41 -2.69
CA VAL A 259 19.49 -15.70 -2.54
C VAL A 259 18.68 -15.67 -1.23
N PRO A 260 17.35 -15.67 -1.28
CA PRO A 260 16.53 -15.52 -0.09
C PRO A 260 16.70 -16.73 0.85
N LYS A 261 16.92 -16.46 2.13
CA LYS A 261 16.86 -17.46 3.21
C LYS A 261 15.48 -17.51 3.84
N HIS A 262 14.87 -16.35 4.06
CA HIS A 262 13.57 -16.22 4.69
C HIS A 262 12.73 -15.19 3.96
N ALA A 263 11.42 -15.29 4.13
CA ALA A 263 10.49 -14.30 3.64
C ALA A 263 9.34 -14.07 4.61
N ILE A 264 8.84 -12.84 4.62
CA ILE A 264 7.64 -12.45 5.36
C ILE A 264 6.67 -11.90 4.33
N THR A 265 5.44 -12.42 4.30
CA THR A 265 4.37 -11.91 3.43
C THR A 265 3.24 -11.42 4.32
N VAL A 266 2.87 -10.16 4.17
CA VAL A 266 1.79 -9.53 4.94
C VAL A 266 0.78 -8.97 3.95
N THR A 267 -0.47 -9.42 4.05
CA THR A 267 -1.55 -8.96 3.16
C THR A 267 -2.62 -8.29 4.00
N TRP A 268 -2.91 -7.04 3.70
CA TRP A 268 -4.08 -6.33 4.21
C TRP A 268 -5.16 -6.49 3.16
N LYS A 269 -6.15 -7.34 3.43
CA LYS A 269 -7.25 -7.65 2.53
C LYS A 269 -8.49 -6.87 2.96
N ASN A 270 -9.09 -6.15 2.01
CA ASN A 270 -10.35 -5.42 2.22
C ASN A 270 -10.32 -4.53 3.48
N VAL A 271 -9.25 -3.75 3.68
CA VAL A 271 -9.18 -2.80 4.81
C VAL A 271 -9.83 -1.47 4.42
N SER A 272 -10.66 -0.95 5.31
CA SER A 272 -11.32 0.36 5.21
C SER A 272 -10.60 1.37 6.13
N PHE A 273 -11.09 2.61 6.19
CA PHE A 273 -10.50 3.70 6.97
C PHE A 273 -11.26 4.00 8.26
N ILE A 274 -10.54 4.44 9.28
CA ILE A 274 -11.16 4.86 10.55
C ILE A 274 -11.92 6.18 10.39
N GLY A 275 -13.09 6.23 11.04
CA GLY A 275 -13.97 7.41 11.12
C GLY A 275 -15.01 7.51 10.01
N GLY A 276 -15.02 6.57 9.06
CA GLY A 276 -16.04 6.52 8.02
C GLY A 276 -17.39 5.97 8.49
N VAL A 277 -18.44 6.31 7.74
CA VAL A 277 -19.82 5.82 7.96
C VAL A 277 -19.97 4.33 7.60
N ASP A 278 -21.09 3.69 7.92
CA ASP A 278 -21.28 2.24 7.69
C ASP A 278 -21.05 1.81 6.24
N ASN A 279 -21.52 2.60 5.27
CA ASN A 279 -21.31 2.28 3.85
C ASN A 279 -19.83 2.30 3.43
N SER A 280 -18.98 3.05 4.14
CA SER A 280 -17.53 3.09 3.84
C SER A 280 -16.82 1.78 4.19
N LEU A 281 -17.47 0.85 4.91
CA LEU A 281 -16.93 -0.50 5.13
C LEU A 281 -16.71 -1.26 3.82
N TYR A 282 -17.45 -0.94 2.76
CA TYR A 282 -17.28 -1.51 1.42
C TYR A 282 -16.28 -0.74 0.55
N THR A 283 -15.87 0.47 0.96
CA THR A 283 -14.76 1.21 0.34
C THR A 283 -13.46 0.68 0.95
N THR A 284 -12.81 -0.22 0.22
CA THR A 284 -11.71 -1.02 0.76
C THR A 284 -10.48 -1.02 -0.12
N ASN A 285 -9.33 -1.19 0.52
CA ASN A 285 -8.05 -1.37 -0.13
C ASN A 285 -7.53 -2.77 0.16
N THR A 286 -6.89 -3.39 -0.83
CA THR A 286 -6.09 -4.60 -0.67
C THR A 286 -4.67 -4.35 -1.15
N PHE A 287 -3.71 -4.60 -0.26
CA PHE A 287 -2.30 -4.44 -0.56
C PHE A 287 -1.46 -5.46 0.21
N GLN A 288 -0.29 -5.77 -0.32
CA GLN A 288 0.59 -6.80 0.21
C GLN A 288 2.04 -6.32 0.24
N MET A 289 2.68 -6.54 1.39
CA MET A 289 4.12 -6.40 1.54
C MET A 289 4.78 -7.77 1.58
N VAL A 290 5.90 -7.90 0.85
CA VAL A 290 6.76 -9.08 0.90
C VAL A 290 8.18 -8.66 1.25
N LEU A 291 8.66 -9.08 2.42
CA LEU A 291 10.04 -8.93 2.82
C LEU A 291 10.81 -10.19 2.44
N ALA A 292 11.92 -10.03 1.73
CA ALA A 292 12.85 -11.09 1.36
C ALA A 292 14.21 -10.81 1.97
N THR A 293 14.77 -11.76 2.72
CA THR A 293 16.06 -11.56 3.39
C THR A 293 16.98 -12.76 3.23
N ASP A 294 18.27 -12.49 3.09
CA ASP A 294 19.36 -13.47 3.21
C ASP A 294 20.11 -13.33 4.55
N GLU A 295 19.55 -12.56 5.50
CA GLU A 295 20.10 -12.15 6.80
C GLU A 295 21.33 -11.23 6.73
N ALA A 296 21.75 -10.84 5.53
CA ALA A 296 22.72 -9.78 5.29
C ALA A 296 22.04 -8.53 4.71
N SER A 297 21.09 -8.70 3.80
CA SER A 297 20.26 -7.68 3.17
C SER A 297 18.77 -8.04 3.27
N THR A 298 17.92 -7.02 3.28
CA THR A 298 16.46 -7.17 3.23
C THR A 298 15.90 -6.31 2.10
N TYR A 299 14.99 -6.90 1.33
CA TYR A 299 14.27 -6.25 0.25
C TYR A 299 12.78 -6.28 0.58
N ALA A 300 12.07 -5.18 0.32
CA ALA A 300 10.64 -5.04 0.55
C ALA A 300 9.92 -4.86 -0.78
N MET A 301 8.90 -5.64 -1.06
CA MET A 301 8.09 -5.51 -2.27
C MET A 301 6.68 -5.12 -1.87
N PHE A 302 6.14 -4.08 -2.50
CA PHE A 302 4.82 -3.54 -2.26
C PHE A 302 3.93 -3.79 -3.47
N ASN A 303 2.88 -4.59 -3.27
CA ASN A 303 1.90 -4.94 -4.28
C ASN A 303 0.56 -4.32 -3.89
N TYR A 304 0.04 -3.38 -4.67
CA TYR A 304 -1.26 -2.74 -4.43
C TYR A 304 -2.29 -3.36 -5.37
N VAL A 305 -3.16 -4.20 -4.84
CA VAL A 305 -4.20 -4.88 -5.63
C VAL A 305 -5.28 -3.88 -6.03
N ASP A 306 -5.69 -3.06 -5.08
CA ASP A 306 -6.65 -1.99 -5.24
C ASP A 306 -6.52 -0.95 -4.12
N VAL A 307 -6.76 0.31 -4.49
CA VAL A 307 -6.70 1.47 -3.60
C VAL A 307 -7.86 2.40 -3.96
N GLU A 308 -8.97 2.27 -3.23
CA GLU A 308 -10.18 3.08 -3.40
C GLU A 308 -10.15 4.34 -2.53
N TRP A 309 -9.60 4.23 -1.31
CA TRP A 309 -9.48 5.34 -0.36
C TRP A 309 -8.01 5.68 -0.10
N THR A 310 -7.74 6.93 0.31
CA THR A 310 -6.35 7.42 0.49
C THR A 310 -6.07 7.97 1.88
N SER A 311 -7.06 8.55 2.55
CA SER A 311 -6.92 9.26 3.83
C SER A 311 -8.01 8.85 4.81
N HIS A 312 -7.64 8.66 6.08
CA HIS A 312 -8.61 8.46 7.15
C HIS A 312 -9.09 9.80 7.71
N THR A 313 -10.15 9.77 8.51
CA THR A 313 -10.88 10.98 8.94
C THR A 313 -10.04 11.94 9.79
N GLU A 314 -9.19 11.43 10.68
CA GLU A 314 -8.31 12.27 11.52
C GLU A 314 -7.19 12.96 10.73
N ALA A 315 -6.84 12.42 9.55
CA ALA A 315 -5.96 13.08 8.59
C ALA A 315 -6.70 14.05 7.65
N GLY A 316 -7.98 14.35 7.92
CA GLY A 316 -8.81 15.24 7.12
C GLY A 316 -9.55 14.57 5.96
N GLY A 317 -9.59 13.23 5.91
CA GLY A 317 -10.34 12.49 4.90
C GLY A 317 -11.86 12.61 5.09
N ASP A 318 -12.60 12.59 3.98
CA ASP A 318 -14.06 12.52 3.97
C ASP A 318 -14.59 11.21 4.61
N THR A 319 -15.73 11.29 5.28
CA THR A 319 -16.30 10.15 6.03
C THR A 319 -16.99 9.12 5.15
N VAL A 320 -17.24 9.42 3.87
CA VAL A 320 -17.91 8.52 2.93
C VAL A 320 -16.89 7.79 2.06
N HIS A 321 -15.94 8.52 1.47
CA HIS A 321 -15.00 7.96 0.48
C HIS A 321 -13.56 7.81 0.99
N GLY A 322 -13.21 8.45 2.11
CA GLY A 322 -11.86 8.36 2.66
C GLY A 322 -10.81 9.04 1.77
N ASP A 323 -11.13 10.20 1.19
CA ASP A 323 -10.22 11.02 0.40
C ASP A 323 -10.31 12.51 0.77
N GLY A 324 -9.45 13.34 0.17
CA GLY A 324 -9.39 14.78 0.44
C GLY A 324 -8.50 15.21 1.61
N GLY A 325 -8.06 14.27 2.46
CA GLY A 325 -7.11 14.52 3.54
C GLY A 325 -5.65 14.24 3.14
N VAL A 326 -4.77 14.23 4.14
CA VAL A 326 -3.40 13.72 3.96
C VAL A 326 -3.47 12.23 3.68
N SER A 327 -2.93 11.83 2.53
CA SER A 327 -2.98 10.43 2.09
C SER A 327 -2.01 9.56 2.89
N ALA A 328 -2.15 8.24 2.80
CA ALA A 328 -1.30 7.30 3.52
C ALA A 328 0.19 7.51 3.19
N PHE A 329 1.05 7.32 4.18
CA PHE A 329 2.50 7.35 3.98
C PHE A 329 2.99 6.02 3.42
N VAL A 330 3.90 6.09 2.45
CA VAL A 330 4.57 4.92 1.86
C VAL A 330 6.07 5.14 1.97
N GLY A 331 6.77 4.24 2.64
CA GLY A 331 8.20 4.40 2.87
C GLY A 331 8.76 3.65 4.06
N PHE A 332 9.91 4.13 4.54
CA PHE A 332 10.71 3.53 5.59
C PHE A 332 11.21 4.59 6.57
N ASN A 333 11.38 4.20 7.83
CA ASN A 333 12.13 4.99 8.80
C ASN A 333 13.06 4.08 9.60
N ALA A 334 14.31 4.51 9.81
CA ALA A 334 15.30 3.68 10.52
C ALA A 334 15.00 3.55 12.02
N GLY A 335 14.43 4.59 12.65
CA GLY A 335 14.05 4.60 14.06
C GLY A 335 15.17 4.99 15.04
N ASN A 336 16.19 5.70 14.55
CA ASN A 336 17.33 6.14 15.35
C ASN A 336 17.70 7.61 15.07
N GLY A 337 16.75 8.41 14.56
CA GLY A 337 16.99 9.79 14.17
C GLY A 337 17.81 9.91 12.87
N THR A 338 18.12 8.81 12.21
CA THR A 338 18.88 8.78 10.95
C THR A 338 18.03 8.15 9.85
N GLY A 339 18.28 8.52 8.59
CA GLY A 339 17.78 7.80 7.41
C GLY A 339 16.27 7.50 7.40
N SER A 340 15.50 8.32 6.70
CA SER A 340 14.14 7.98 6.28
C SER A 340 14.09 7.90 4.76
N TYR A 341 13.08 7.21 4.25
CA TYR A 341 12.77 7.17 2.83
C TYR A 341 11.26 7.31 2.65
N GLU A 342 10.86 8.28 1.86
CA GLU A 342 9.47 8.52 1.47
C GLU A 342 9.30 8.23 -0.03
N TYR A 343 8.26 7.50 -0.41
CA TYR A 343 8.03 7.08 -1.78
C TYR A 343 7.36 8.17 -2.62
N GLU A 344 8.12 9.20 -2.94
CA GLU A 344 7.68 10.32 -3.76
C GLU A 344 7.51 9.94 -5.24
N PRO A 345 6.56 10.55 -5.99
CA PRO A 345 5.59 11.58 -5.57
C PRO A 345 4.28 11.03 -4.98
N TYR A 346 4.25 9.75 -4.58
CA TYR A 346 3.02 9.03 -4.23
C TYR A 346 2.66 9.11 -2.75
N SER A 347 3.66 8.99 -1.88
CA SER A 347 3.46 9.02 -0.43
C SER A 347 2.81 10.33 0.00
N GLN A 348 1.81 10.25 0.87
CA GLN A 348 1.09 11.41 1.42
C GLN A 348 0.43 12.32 0.37
N THR A 349 0.32 11.88 -0.88
CA THR A 349 -0.42 12.57 -1.95
C THR A 349 -1.57 11.71 -2.49
N PRO A 350 -2.60 12.33 -3.13
CA PRO A 350 -3.67 11.57 -3.78
C PRO A 350 -3.20 10.63 -4.90
N HIS A 351 -1.97 10.82 -5.40
CA HIS A 351 -1.38 9.97 -6.44
C HIS A 351 -1.14 8.54 -5.96
N ILE A 352 -1.19 8.26 -4.66
CA ILE A 352 -1.08 6.90 -4.12
C ILE A 352 -2.06 5.90 -4.77
N ARG A 353 -3.21 6.37 -5.28
CA ARG A 353 -4.18 5.56 -6.07
C ARG A 353 -3.57 4.96 -7.34
N ASP A 354 -2.59 5.64 -7.94
CA ASP A 354 -1.91 5.21 -9.16
C ASP A 354 -0.89 4.09 -8.92
N LEU A 355 -0.58 3.75 -7.65
CA LEU A 355 0.27 2.60 -7.31
C LEU A 355 -0.36 1.26 -7.72
N THR A 356 -1.66 1.23 -8.02
CA THR A 356 -2.35 0.05 -8.54
C THR A 356 -1.99 -0.29 -9.98
N ARG A 357 -1.34 0.63 -10.72
CA ARG A 357 -1.00 0.44 -12.14
C ARG A 357 0.21 -0.48 -12.38
N GLY A 358 0.89 -0.94 -11.33
CA GLY A 358 2.07 -1.81 -11.39
C GLY A 358 2.45 -2.42 -10.04
N GLY A 359 3.44 -3.32 -10.02
CA GLY A 359 4.03 -3.88 -8.79
C GLY A 359 5.38 -3.23 -8.49
N TRP A 360 5.67 -2.98 -7.21
CA TRP A 360 6.80 -2.14 -6.80
C TRP A 360 7.78 -2.90 -5.90
N ILE A 361 9.09 -2.80 -6.17
CA ILE A 361 10.14 -3.44 -5.38
C ILE A 361 11.07 -2.36 -4.82
N LEU A 362 11.29 -2.37 -3.51
CA LEU A 362 12.08 -1.41 -2.77
C LEU A 362 13.22 -2.13 -2.02
N LYS A 363 14.44 -1.60 -2.05
CA LYS A 363 15.55 -2.11 -1.24
C LYS A 363 15.58 -1.37 0.09
N ALA A 364 15.52 -2.11 1.21
CA ALA A 364 15.56 -1.55 2.56
C ALA A 364 16.99 -1.57 3.15
N VAL A 365 17.98 -1.06 2.39
CA VAL A 365 19.39 -1.10 2.79
C VAL A 365 20.03 0.27 2.62
N TYR A 366 20.67 0.74 3.69
CA TYR A 366 21.73 1.74 3.66
C TYR A 366 23.07 0.98 3.57
N GLU A 367 23.94 1.33 2.62
CA GLU A 367 25.32 0.82 2.56
C GLU A 367 26.21 1.50 3.59
#